data_AF-A0A358XK54-F1
#
_entry.id   AF-A0A358XK54-F1
#
_cell.length_a   1.000
_cell.length_b   1.000
_cell.length_c   1.000
_cell.angle_alpha   90.00
_cell.angle_beta   90.00
_cell.angle_gamma   90.00
#
_symmetry.space_group_name_H-M   'P 1'
#
loop_
_entity.id
_entity.type
_entity.pdbx_description
1 polymer ?
#
loop_
_entity_poly.entity_id
_entity_poly.type
_entity_poly.pdbx_seq_one_letter_code
_entity_poly.pdbx_strand_id
1 'polypeptide(L)' 'MTKVYRKMLRTDEAEWSSLGEELELAKAYFFLQQVRFGAALSDMEIRLPATCLDRKIPRLGLQMLVENAIKHM' A
#
# COMPACT_ATOMS: atom_id res chain seq x y z
N MET A 1 -1.60 23.27 16.40
CA MET A 1 -2.14 22.30 15.41
C MET A 1 -1.74 22.70 13.97
N THR A 2 -0.45 22.88 13.67
CA THR A 2 -0.01 23.34 12.32
C THR A 2 1.41 22.89 11.97
N LYS A 3 1.71 21.60 12.14
CA LYS A 3 2.93 20.96 11.58
C LYS A 3 2.60 19.93 10.49
N VAL A 4 1.41 19.31 10.57
CA VAL A 4 0.95 18.31 9.58
C VAL A 4 0.69 18.96 8.22
N TYR A 5 0.03 20.13 8.19
CA TYR A 5 -0.33 20.80 6.93
C TYR A 5 0.89 21.33 6.15
N ARG A 6 1.96 21.73 6.83
CA ARG A 6 3.21 22.17 6.17
C ARG A 6 4.02 20.99 5.62
N LYS A 7 3.84 19.79 6.19
CA LYS A 7 4.42 18.54 5.69
C LYS A 7 3.74 18.04 4.42
N MET A 8 2.52 18.50 4.12
CA MET A 8 1.84 18.24 2.84
C MET A 8 2.33 19.15 1.71
N LEU A 9 3.02 20.26 2.02
CA LEU A 9 3.46 21.26 1.03
C LEU A 9 4.93 21.11 0.63
N ARG A 10 5.64 20.10 1.14
CA ARG A 10 6.99 19.74 0.72
C ARG A 10 7.14 18.22 0.84
N THR A 11 7.02 17.52 -0.28
CA THR A 11 8.17 16.84 -0.94
C THR A 11 7.70 16.30 -2.28
N ASP A 12 8.24 16.89 -3.32
CA ASP A 12 8.03 16.63 -4.74
C ASP A 12 8.85 15.41 -5.18
N GLU A 13 8.56 14.22 -4.65
CA GLU A 13 9.26 12.98 -5.04
C GLU A 13 8.24 11.86 -5.31
N ALA A 14 7.59 12.01 -6.48
CA ALA A 14 6.61 11.14 -7.13
C ALA A 14 5.26 11.00 -6.42
N GLU A 15 4.32 11.89 -6.76
CA GLU A 15 2.88 11.76 -6.45
C GLU A 15 2.27 10.44 -6.99
N TRP A 16 2.94 9.83 -7.97
CA TRP A 16 2.49 8.65 -8.69
C TRP A 16 3.58 7.58 -8.72
N SER A 17 3.22 6.35 -8.35
CA SER A 17 4.04 5.14 -8.47
C SER A 17 3.33 4.14 -9.38
N SER A 18 4.07 3.18 -9.94
CA SER A 18 3.44 2.07 -10.66
C SER A 18 2.67 1.18 -9.68
N LEU A 19 1.59 0.56 -10.17
CA LEU A 19 0.84 -0.42 -9.39
C LEU A 19 1.73 -1.58 -8.96
N GLY A 20 2.71 -1.96 -9.78
CA GLY A 20 3.71 -2.98 -9.45
C GLY A 20 4.54 -2.60 -8.22
N GLU A 21 5.11 -1.39 -8.20
CA GLU A 21 5.89 -0.91 -7.05
C GLU A 21 5.06 -0.90 -5.75
N GLU A 22 3.81 -0.42 -5.82
CA GLU A 22 2.91 -0.40 -4.67
C GLU A 22 2.51 -1.81 -4.22
N LEU A 23 2.31 -2.74 -5.16
CA LEU A 23 2.01 -4.14 -4.84
C LEU A 23 3.19 -4.82 -4.14
N GLU A 24 4.43 -4.56 -4.54
CA GLU A 24 5.61 -5.10 -3.85
C GLU A 24 5.72 -4.57 -2.41
N LEU A 25 5.43 -3.28 -2.20
CA LEU A 25 5.36 -2.71 -0.85
C LEU A 25 4.23 -3.35 -0.03
N ALA A 26 3.04 -3.50 -0.62
CA ALA A 26 1.89 -4.12 0.02
C ALA A 26 2.16 -5.57 0.44
N LYS A 27 2.81 -6.37 -0.43
CA LYS A 27 3.21 -7.75 -0.12
C LYS A 27 4.20 -7.82 1.03
N ALA A 28 5.23 -6.97 1.00
CA ALA A 28 6.22 -6.91 2.08
C ALA A 28 5.56 -6.54 3.42
N TYR A 29 4.66 -5.56 3.40
CA TYR A 29 3.88 -5.19 4.58
C TYR A 29 2.98 -6.32 5.07
N PHE A 30 2.22 -6.95 4.16
CA PHE A 30 1.34 -8.06 4.48
C PHE A 30 2.10 -9.23 5.11
N PHE A 31 3.28 -9.58 4.57
CA PHE A 31 4.14 -10.61 5.15
C PHE A 31 4.51 -10.31 6.62
N LEU A 32 4.89 -9.06 6.93
CA LEU A 32 5.16 -8.66 8.32
C LEU A 32 3.92 -8.78 9.21
N GLN A 33 2.73 -8.45 8.68
CA GLN A 33 1.49 -8.62 9.43
C GLN A 33 1.14 -10.10 9.63
N GLN A 34 1.37 -10.95 8.63
CA GLN A 34 1.17 -12.39 8.71
C GLN A 34 2.06 -13.02 9.79
N VAL A 35 3.31 -12.56 9.93
CA VAL A 35 4.19 -12.97 11.05
C VAL A 35 3.59 -12.56 12.40
N ARG A 36 2.99 -11.37 12.50
CA ARG A 36 2.42 -10.85 13.76
C ARG A 36 1.11 -11.54 14.16
N PHE A 37 0.22 -11.81 13.21
CA PHE A 37 -1.13 -12.32 13.47
C PHE A 37 -1.30 -13.81 13.14
N GLY A 38 -0.29 -14.44 12.55
CA GLY A 38 -0.28 -15.86 12.21
C GLY A 38 -1.48 -16.25 11.34
N ALA A 39 -2.14 -17.34 11.71
CA ALA A 39 -3.28 -17.91 10.99
C ALA A 39 -4.57 -17.07 11.05
N ALA A 40 -4.60 -15.96 11.80
CA ALA A 40 -5.76 -15.08 11.84
C ALA A 40 -5.91 -14.23 10.58
N LEU A 41 -4.82 -14.01 9.82
CA LEU A 41 -4.87 -13.34 8.53
C LEU A 41 -5.01 -14.38 7.40
N SER A 42 -6.06 -14.22 6.59
CA SER A 42 -6.23 -15.01 5.36
C SER A 42 -5.20 -14.61 4.31
N ASP A 43 -4.82 -15.55 3.44
CA ASP A 43 -3.83 -15.31 2.39
C ASP A 43 -4.21 -14.15 1.46
N MET A 44 -3.20 -13.38 1.06
CA MET A 44 -3.38 -12.27 0.12
C MET A 44 -3.53 -12.81 -1.31
N GLU A 45 -4.72 -12.67 -1.88
CA GLU A 45 -4.97 -13.03 -3.27
C GLU A 45 -4.90 -11.81 -4.21
N ILE A 46 -4.12 -11.92 -5.28
CA ILE A 46 -3.87 -10.85 -6.24
C ILE A 46 -4.37 -11.30 -7.61
N ARG A 47 -5.53 -10.79 -8.04
CA ARG A 47 -6.13 -11.08 -9.35
C ARG A 47 -6.18 -9.84 -10.24
N LEU A 48 -5.19 -9.67 -11.11
CA LEU A 48 -5.19 -8.62 -12.13
C LEU A 48 -4.40 -9.03 -13.38
N PRO A 49 -4.73 -8.46 -14.55
CA PRO A 49 -3.89 -8.58 -15.73
C PRO A 49 -2.50 -7.98 -15.49
N ALA A 50 -1.44 -8.63 -15.99
CA ALA A 50 -0.07 -8.13 -15.90
C ALA A 50 0.09 -6.72 -16.53
N THR A 51 -0.73 -6.40 -17.53
CA THR A 51 -0.79 -5.09 -18.19
C THR A 51 -1.19 -3.94 -17.25
N CYS A 52 -1.71 -4.25 -16.06
CA CYS A 52 -2.04 -3.24 -15.06
C CYS A 52 -0.83 -2.83 -14.19
N LEU A 53 0.24 -3.62 -14.14
CA LEU A 53 1.37 -3.38 -13.22
C LEU A 53 2.09 -2.06 -13.53
N ASP A 54 2.17 -1.68 -14.80
CA ASP A 54 2.84 -0.43 -15.24
C ASP A 54 1.92 0.81 -15.10
N ARG A 55 0.65 0.63 -14.73
CA ARG A 55 -0.27 1.76 -14.55
C ARG A 55 0.12 2.55 -13.33
N LYS A 56 0.10 3.88 -13.47
CA LYS A 56 0.38 4.80 -12.38
C LYS A 56 -0.83 4.94 -11.45
N ILE A 57 -0.59 4.84 -10.16
CA ILE A 57 -1.56 5.12 -9.10
C ILE A 57 -0.95 6.11 -8.10
N PRO A 58 -1.78 6.80 -7.29
CA PRO A 58 -1.25 7.67 -6.26
C PRO A 58 -0.38 6.87 -5.31
N ARG A 59 0.83 7.39 -5.06
CA ARG A 59 1.78 6.74 -4.17
C ARG A 59 1.18 6.57 -2.78
N LEU A 60 1.42 5.42 -2.14
CA LEU A 60 0.81 5.00 -0.87
C LEU A 60 -0.72 4.83 -0.90
N GLY A 61 -1.37 5.01 -2.04
CA GLY A 61 -2.82 4.83 -2.16
C GLY A 61 -3.23 3.38 -1.89
N LEU A 62 -2.49 2.41 -2.42
CA LEU A 62 -2.75 0.99 -2.16
C LEU A 62 -2.42 0.61 -0.72
N GLN A 63 -1.32 1.13 -0.17
CA GLN A 63 -0.90 0.87 1.21
C GLN A 63 -2.01 1.27 2.21
N MET A 64 -2.66 2.43 2.01
CA MET A 64 -3.77 2.86 2.87
C MET A 64 -4.95 1.88 2.86
N LEU A 65 -5.31 1.33 1.69
CA LEU A 65 -6.39 0.37 1.55
C LEU A 65 -6.03 -0.97 2.21
N VAL A 66 -4.80 -1.45 2.02
CA VAL A 66 -4.30 -2.69 2.64
C VAL A 66 -4.29 -2.57 4.16
N GLU A 67 -3.82 -1.45 4.70
CA GLU A 67 -3.87 -1.20 6.13
C GLU A 67 -5.30 -1.18 6.69
N ASN A 68 -6.23 -0.58 5.94
CA ASN A 68 -7.63 -0.55 6.35
C ASN A 68 -8.23 -1.96 6.39
N ALA A 69 -7.99 -2.75 5.35
CA ALA A 69 -8.45 -4.15 5.27
C ALA A 69 -7.91 -4.99 6.43
N ILE A 70 -6.62 -4.89 6.76
CA ILE A 70 -6.02 -5.65 7.87
C ILE A 70 -6.55 -5.21 9.24
N LYS A 71 -6.81 -3.92 9.44
CA LYS A 71 -7.30 -3.39 10.73
C LYS A 71 -8.76 -3.73 10.99
N HIS A 72 -9.56 -3.92 9.94
CA HIS A 72 -11.01 -4.11 10.02
C HIS A 72 -11.49 -5.46 9.47
N MET A 73 -10.57 -6.42 9.29
CA MET A 73 -10.86 -7.80 8.87
C MET A 73 -11.82 -8.52 9.81
#